data_AF-A0A5C5TFR4-F1
#
_entry.id   AF-A0A5C5TFR4-F1
#
_cell.length_a   1.000
_cell.length_b   1.000
_cell.length_c   1.000
_cell.angle_alpha   90.00
_cell.angle_beta   90.00
_cell.angle_gamma   90.00
#
_symmetry.space_group_name_H-M   'P 1'
#
loop_
_entity.id
_entity.type
_entity.pdbx_description
1 polymer ?
#
loop_
_entity_poly.entity_id
_entity_poly.type
_entity_poly.pdbx_seq_one_letter_code
_entity_poly.pdbx_strand_id
1 'polypeptide(L)'
;MATMTMDVKRAAAVGVRSRIAPKTMAALFAALRAGIGKFSVIDASLPIGQCAGLDREAIFGCGNDLAPTARQFLERFRQAGGHRDIYLASPSRPLPSTWASLFDSIDRLRKVVVFADSLDQAEAILDLIDSSRSLVIRVSRTRSIITRPAMVAWLEGRRVIALVAPGICFWWVIPTTDFDTVCAALPLEPAPEKRAKSAPPTHAARRPDATFTLAVQTAPPPTTGLVASALVHDGGYRSENEGDYSWIWTGPSNHFRILLTGTPDTPVKLNISVIKTEDPRNLAELRVLVDGRHTPHRLDPWSNLSGKVSVDLGAPAKDMTVLSLVCPHMVPDGAGHRLLGLCIDKIEMIS
;
A
#
# COMPACT_ATOMS: atom_id res chain seq x y z
N MET A 1 25.65 49.29 8.57
CA MET A 1 25.10 48.07 9.20
C MET A 1 24.02 47.53 8.29
N ALA A 2 24.33 46.49 7.52
CA ALA A 2 23.40 45.89 6.56
C ALA A 2 22.67 44.73 7.24
N THR A 3 21.36 44.83 7.32
CA THR A 3 20.47 43.81 7.90
C THR A 3 20.32 42.68 6.89
N MET A 4 20.89 41.53 7.22
CA MET A 4 20.88 40.32 6.40
C MET A 4 19.55 39.59 6.63
N THR A 5 18.56 39.86 5.76
CA THR A 5 17.29 39.12 5.73
C THR A 5 17.55 37.74 5.12
N MET A 6 17.67 36.72 5.97
CA MET A 6 17.67 35.33 5.52
C MET A 6 16.31 34.99 4.91
N ASP A 7 16.35 34.70 3.63
CA ASP A 7 15.24 34.28 2.77
C ASP A 7 14.67 32.93 3.28
N VAL A 8 13.52 32.99 3.95
CA VAL A 8 12.73 31.84 4.44
C VAL A 8 11.98 31.18 3.27
N LYS A 9 12.72 30.80 2.21
CA LYS A 9 12.18 30.08 1.03
C LYS A 9 12.64 28.62 0.93
N ARG A 10 13.22 28.08 2.00
CA ARG A 10 13.59 26.65 2.13
C ARG A 10 12.86 25.94 3.27
N ALA A 11 11.64 26.38 3.60
CA ALA A 11 10.68 25.50 4.27
C ALA A 11 9.98 24.68 3.17
N ALA A 12 10.26 23.39 3.18
CA ALA A 12 9.91 22.42 2.16
C ALA A 12 8.48 22.58 1.63
N ALA A 13 8.40 22.63 0.30
CA ALA A 13 7.26 22.08 -0.43
C ALA A 13 7.12 20.60 -0.04
N VAL A 14 6.53 20.32 1.13
CA VAL A 14 5.85 19.06 1.39
C VAL A 14 4.58 19.14 0.57
N GLY A 15 4.73 18.98 -0.75
CA GLY A 15 3.59 18.81 -1.63
C GLY A 15 2.81 17.63 -1.08
N VAL A 16 1.54 17.86 -0.76
CA VAL A 16 0.59 16.81 -0.41
C VAL A 16 0.72 15.74 -1.50
N ARG A 17 1.34 14.60 -1.15
CA ARG A 17 1.60 13.53 -2.12
C ARG A 17 0.25 12.92 -2.44
N SER A 18 -0.25 13.13 -3.65
CA SER A 18 -1.55 12.61 -4.02
C SER A 18 -1.51 11.08 -3.95
N ARG A 19 -2.54 10.46 -3.38
CA ARG A 19 -2.65 9.01 -3.33
C ARG A 19 -2.89 8.44 -4.72
N ILE A 20 -2.38 7.24 -4.97
CA ILE A 20 -2.53 6.58 -6.27
C ILE A 20 -3.92 5.97 -6.32
N ALA A 21 -4.64 6.17 -7.42
CA ALA A 21 -5.94 5.55 -7.58
C ALA A 21 -5.80 4.01 -7.51
N PRO A 22 -6.63 3.30 -6.73
CA PRO A 22 -6.56 1.84 -6.58
C PRO A 22 -6.53 1.09 -7.92
N LYS A 23 -7.30 1.56 -8.91
CA LYS A 23 -7.31 1.02 -10.28
C LYS A 23 -5.95 1.09 -10.98
N THR A 24 -5.16 2.13 -10.74
CA THR A 24 -3.82 2.27 -11.30
C THR A 24 -2.86 1.28 -10.66
N MET A 25 -2.99 1.05 -9.35
CA MET A 25 -2.21 0.05 -8.63
C MET A 25 -2.57 -1.38 -9.04
N ALA A 26 -3.87 -1.66 -9.24
CA ALA A 26 -4.32 -2.95 -9.77
C ALA A 26 -3.76 -3.23 -11.18
N ALA A 27 -3.78 -2.22 -12.06
CA ALA A 27 -3.20 -2.33 -13.40
C ALA A 27 -1.67 -2.51 -13.37
N LEU A 28 -0.98 -1.81 -12.46
CA LEU A 28 0.44 -2.03 -12.19
C LEU A 28 0.71 -3.47 -11.77
N PHE A 29 -0.06 -4.02 -10.83
CA PHE A 29 0.10 -5.41 -10.39
C PHE A 29 -0.17 -6.41 -11.51
N ALA A 30 -1.16 -6.14 -12.37
CA ALA A 30 -1.40 -6.97 -13.55
C ALA A 30 -0.18 -6.99 -14.49
N ALA A 31 0.43 -5.83 -14.76
CA ALA A 31 1.65 -5.74 -15.57
C ALA A 31 2.84 -6.48 -14.94
N LEU A 32 3.04 -6.34 -13.63
CA LEU A 32 4.07 -7.09 -12.91
C LEU A 32 3.81 -8.61 -13.00
N ARG A 33 2.56 -9.07 -12.84
CA ARG A 33 2.23 -10.51 -12.91
C ARG A 33 2.49 -11.08 -14.30
N ALA A 34 2.21 -10.31 -15.34
CA ALA A 34 2.51 -10.70 -16.71
C ALA A 34 4.03 -10.82 -16.97
N GLY A 35 4.84 -9.94 -16.39
CA GLY A 35 6.29 -9.94 -16.62
C GLY A 35 7.07 -10.96 -15.79
N ILE A 36 6.78 -11.07 -14.49
CA ILE A 36 7.57 -11.90 -13.54
C ILE A 36 6.78 -13.03 -12.88
N GLY A 37 5.51 -13.23 -13.26
CA GLY A 37 4.66 -14.26 -12.68
C GLY A 37 4.18 -13.93 -11.27
N LYS A 38 4.12 -14.94 -10.39
CA LYS A 38 3.68 -14.76 -9.00
C LYS A 38 4.72 -13.96 -8.21
N PHE A 39 4.27 -12.90 -7.55
CA PHE A 39 5.12 -12.10 -6.67
C PHE A 39 4.45 -11.83 -5.31
N SER A 40 5.27 -11.36 -4.38
CA SER A 40 4.88 -10.70 -3.14
C SER A 40 5.38 -9.26 -3.17
N VAL A 41 4.59 -8.33 -2.63
CA VAL A 41 4.94 -6.90 -2.60
C VAL A 41 5.38 -6.52 -1.20
N ILE A 42 6.50 -5.84 -1.08
CA ILE A 42 6.84 -5.09 0.13
C ILE A 42 6.49 -3.64 -0.12
N ASP A 43 5.40 -3.15 0.47
CA ASP A 43 4.96 -1.78 0.34
C ASP A 43 5.70 -0.88 1.34
N ALA A 44 6.75 -0.19 0.90
CA ALA A 44 7.53 0.71 1.75
C ALA A 44 6.89 2.10 1.92
N SER A 45 5.68 2.32 1.39
CA SER A 45 5.01 3.63 1.36
C SER A 45 4.20 3.97 2.61
N LEU A 46 4.31 3.18 3.70
CA LEU A 46 3.71 3.58 4.96
C LEU A 46 4.20 4.98 5.38
N PRO A 47 3.30 5.84 5.90
CA PRO A 47 1.98 5.50 6.45
C PRO A 47 0.84 5.41 5.42
N ILE A 48 1.06 5.79 4.16
CA ILE A 48 0.02 5.87 3.12
C ILE A 48 -0.43 4.48 2.66
N GLY A 49 0.54 3.58 2.46
CA GLY A 49 0.30 2.18 2.04
C GLY A 49 -0.41 2.08 0.68
N GLN A 50 0.23 2.54 -0.39
CA GLN A 50 -0.36 2.60 -1.74
C GLN A 50 -0.76 1.23 -2.31
N CYS A 51 -0.04 0.17 -1.92
CA CYS A 51 -0.19 -1.20 -2.42
C CYS A 51 -0.93 -2.10 -1.43
N ALA A 52 -0.79 -1.79 -0.16
CA ALA A 52 -1.31 -2.55 0.94
C ALA A 52 -2.84 -2.74 0.86
N GLY A 53 -3.30 -3.98 1.03
CA GLY A 53 -4.71 -4.34 0.95
C GLY A 53 -5.22 -4.70 -0.45
N LEU A 54 -4.48 -4.36 -1.52
CA LEU A 54 -4.83 -4.71 -2.90
C LEU A 54 -4.36 -6.11 -3.31
N ASP A 55 -3.31 -6.62 -2.65
CA ASP A 55 -2.83 -7.99 -2.81
C ASP A 55 -2.69 -8.63 -1.43
N ARG A 56 -3.11 -9.89 -1.32
CA ARG A 56 -3.04 -10.65 -0.07
C ARG A 56 -1.62 -10.92 0.39
N GLU A 57 -0.65 -10.91 -0.50
CA GLU A 57 0.76 -11.08 -0.16
C GLU A 57 1.49 -9.75 -0.03
N ALA A 58 0.77 -8.62 -0.04
CA ALA A 58 1.38 -7.35 0.30
C ALA A 58 1.82 -7.39 1.78
N ILE A 59 3.09 -7.07 2.00
CA ILE A 59 3.70 -6.90 3.31
C ILE A 59 3.95 -5.41 3.51
N PHE A 60 3.70 -4.96 4.72
CA PHE A 60 3.83 -3.57 5.10
C PHE A 60 5.28 -3.26 5.50
N GLY A 61 5.91 -2.35 4.76
CA GLY A 61 7.21 -1.79 5.08
C GLY A 61 7.10 -0.28 5.32
N CYS A 62 8.04 0.27 6.07
CA CYS A 62 8.22 1.70 6.15
C CYS A 62 9.65 2.05 5.75
N GLY A 63 9.78 2.71 4.60
CA GLY A 63 11.09 3.13 4.07
C GLY A 63 11.64 4.40 4.71
N ASN A 64 10.85 5.15 5.49
CA ASN A 64 11.25 6.43 6.05
C ASN A 64 11.04 6.49 7.56
N ASP A 65 11.63 7.51 8.19
CA ASP A 65 11.27 7.89 9.55
C ASP A 65 9.82 8.38 9.62
N LEU A 66 9.01 7.67 10.40
CA LEU A 66 7.65 8.09 10.72
C LEU A 66 7.65 9.16 11.79
N ALA A 67 6.69 10.09 11.69
CA ALA A 67 6.36 10.98 12.79
C ALA A 67 6.07 10.14 14.07
N PRO A 68 6.49 10.61 15.27
CA PRO A 68 6.34 9.84 16.50
C PRO A 68 4.90 9.37 16.77
N THR A 69 3.90 10.19 16.41
CA THR A 69 2.48 9.86 16.55
C THR A 69 2.05 8.71 15.62
N ALA A 70 2.50 8.71 14.37
CA ALA A 70 2.26 7.63 13.42
C ALA A 70 2.98 6.33 13.84
N ARG A 71 4.22 6.44 14.32
CA ARG A 71 4.98 5.31 14.87
C ARG A 71 4.27 4.68 16.06
N GLN A 72 3.91 5.48 17.06
CA GLN A 72 3.19 5.01 18.24
C GLN A 72 1.84 4.40 17.88
N PHE A 73 1.14 4.97 16.89
CA PHE A 73 -0.10 4.40 16.38
C PHE A 73 0.12 3.00 15.79
N LEU A 74 1.07 2.82 14.87
CA LEU A 74 1.37 1.52 14.27
C LEU A 74 1.90 0.49 15.28
N GLU A 75 2.71 0.93 16.24
CA GLU A 75 3.19 0.07 17.33
C GLU A 75 2.03 -0.44 18.21
N ARG A 76 1.06 0.41 18.54
CA ARG A 76 -0.16 -0.01 19.26
C ARG A 76 -0.99 -0.98 18.43
N PHE A 77 -1.16 -0.74 17.14
CA PHE A 77 -1.85 -1.67 16.23
C PHE A 77 -1.16 -3.03 16.22
N ARG A 78 0.18 -3.06 16.16
CA ARG A 78 0.96 -4.30 16.24
C ARG A 78 0.75 -5.02 17.58
N GLN A 79 0.82 -4.30 18.70
CA GLN A 79 0.66 -4.88 20.04
C GLN A 79 -0.76 -5.41 20.30
N ALA A 80 -1.78 -4.78 19.72
CA ALA A 80 -3.19 -5.17 19.87
C ALA A 80 -3.59 -6.39 19.02
N GLY A 81 -2.61 -7.14 18.51
CA GLY A 81 -2.85 -8.29 17.65
C GLY A 81 -3.04 -7.92 16.18
N GLY A 82 -2.40 -6.84 15.71
CA GLY A 82 -2.21 -6.56 14.30
C GLY A 82 -1.67 -7.78 13.57
N HIS A 83 -2.52 -8.53 12.85
CA HIS A 83 -2.20 -9.86 12.32
C HIS A 83 -1.19 -9.86 11.16
N ARG A 84 -0.70 -8.68 10.75
CA ARG A 84 0.33 -8.50 9.72
C ARG A 84 1.54 -7.84 10.33
N ASP A 85 2.72 -8.43 10.10
CA ASP A 85 3.97 -7.81 10.48
C ASP A 85 4.16 -6.50 9.72
N ILE A 86 4.32 -5.42 10.49
CA ILE A 86 4.71 -4.11 9.97
C ILE A 86 6.20 -3.94 10.25
N TYR A 87 6.97 -3.80 9.18
CA TYR A 87 8.41 -3.63 9.25
C TYR A 87 8.75 -2.15 9.20
N LEU A 88 9.08 -1.58 10.36
CA LEU A 88 9.47 -0.19 10.48
C LEU A 88 11.00 -0.08 10.37
N ALA A 89 11.51 0.69 9.42
CA ALA A 89 12.91 1.15 9.49
C ALA A 89 13.08 2.03 10.74
N SER A 90 14.09 1.75 11.56
CA SER A 90 14.44 2.57 12.72
C SER A 90 15.81 3.20 12.50
N PRO A 91 15.96 4.53 12.65
CA PRO A 91 17.24 5.22 12.51
C PRO A 91 18.20 4.93 13.67
N SER A 92 17.70 4.36 14.76
CA SER A 92 18.47 4.08 15.99
C SER A 92 18.85 2.61 16.17
N ARG A 93 18.42 1.72 15.27
CA ARG A 93 18.85 0.32 15.26
C ARG A 93 19.63 0.03 13.99
N PRO A 94 20.80 -0.64 14.08
CA PRO A 94 21.41 -1.19 12.88
C PRO A 94 20.39 -2.10 12.19
N LEU A 95 20.16 -1.88 10.90
CA LEU A 95 19.50 -2.87 10.04
C LEU A 95 20.43 -4.09 9.99
N PRO A 96 20.13 -5.20 10.70
CA PRO A 96 20.04 -6.43 9.90
C PRO A 96 19.02 -7.48 10.35
N SER A 97 18.53 -7.56 11.59
CA SER A 97 17.75 -8.74 12.01
C SER A 97 16.27 -8.70 11.62
N THR A 98 15.59 -7.56 11.79
CA THR A 98 14.14 -7.46 11.53
C THR A 98 13.76 -7.43 10.05
N TRP A 99 14.62 -6.89 9.17
CA TRP A 99 14.39 -6.91 7.72
C TRP A 99 14.86 -8.22 7.07
N ALA A 100 15.85 -8.92 7.63
CA ALA A 100 16.18 -10.26 7.17
C ALA A 100 15.02 -11.23 7.43
N SER A 101 14.41 -11.16 8.62
CA SER A 101 13.24 -11.99 8.96
C SER A 101 12.00 -11.67 8.13
N LEU A 102 11.90 -10.47 7.54
CA LEU A 102 10.83 -10.14 6.59
C LEU A 102 10.81 -11.14 5.43
N PHE A 103 11.98 -11.45 4.87
CA PHE A 103 12.06 -12.36 3.73
C PHE A 103 11.81 -13.82 4.11
N ASP A 104 12.04 -14.19 5.37
CA ASP A 104 11.67 -15.53 5.88
C ASP A 104 10.15 -15.73 5.93
N SER A 105 9.38 -14.65 6.04
CA SER A 105 7.91 -14.69 6.00
C SER A 105 7.32 -14.75 4.58
N ILE A 106 8.16 -14.59 3.54
CA ILE A 106 7.73 -14.60 2.15
C ILE A 106 7.82 -16.02 1.58
N ASP A 107 6.78 -16.42 0.85
CA ASP A 107 6.79 -17.63 0.03
C ASP A 107 7.97 -17.60 -0.95
N ARG A 108 8.95 -18.47 -0.73
CA ARG A 108 10.18 -18.57 -1.55
C ARG A 108 9.93 -18.93 -3.01
N LEU A 109 8.72 -19.41 -3.35
CA LEU A 109 8.32 -19.68 -4.72
C LEU A 109 7.91 -18.41 -5.49
N ARG A 110 7.83 -17.27 -4.80
CA ARG A 110 7.42 -15.99 -5.38
C ARG A 110 8.60 -15.04 -5.55
N LYS A 111 8.53 -14.24 -6.60
CA LYS A 111 9.44 -13.10 -6.78
C LYS A 111 9.08 -12.00 -5.77
N VAL A 112 10.08 -11.24 -5.33
CA VAL A 112 9.86 -10.11 -4.42
C VAL A 112 9.95 -8.79 -5.17
N VAL A 113 8.91 -7.98 -5.05
CA VAL A 113 8.86 -6.62 -5.57
C VAL A 113 8.77 -5.66 -4.39
N VAL A 114 9.72 -4.74 -4.26
CA VAL A 114 9.63 -3.66 -3.29
C VAL A 114 9.00 -2.45 -3.97
N PHE A 115 8.00 -1.86 -3.35
CA PHE A 115 7.35 -0.64 -3.83
C PHE A 115 7.74 0.56 -2.97
N ALA A 116 8.17 1.63 -3.62
CA ALA A 116 8.46 2.92 -3.00
C ALA A 116 7.63 4.02 -3.68
N ASP A 117 6.97 4.87 -2.90
CA ASP A 117 6.13 5.97 -3.41
C ASP A 117 6.95 7.22 -3.77
N SER A 118 8.27 7.16 -3.61
CA SER A 118 9.20 8.22 -4.01
C SER A 118 10.63 7.73 -4.10
N LEU A 119 11.48 8.51 -4.77
CA LEU A 119 12.92 8.24 -4.81
C LEU A 119 13.61 8.36 -3.44
N ASP A 120 13.17 9.28 -2.57
CA ASP A 120 13.73 9.36 -1.20
C ASP A 120 13.46 8.08 -0.41
N GLN A 121 12.23 7.52 -0.53
CA GLN A 121 11.89 6.24 0.10
C GLN A 121 12.68 5.08 -0.50
N ALA A 122 12.86 5.06 -1.82
CA ALA A 122 13.66 4.05 -2.49
C ALA A 122 15.13 4.11 -2.02
N GLU A 123 15.69 5.31 -1.85
CA GLU A 123 17.07 5.51 -1.40
C GLU A 123 17.29 4.94 0.01
N ALA A 124 16.35 5.17 0.91
CA ALA A 124 16.42 4.70 2.29
C ALA A 124 16.34 3.16 2.43
N ILE A 125 15.93 2.45 1.37
CA ILE A 125 15.80 0.99 1.37
C ILE A 125 16.73 0.30 0.37
N LEU A 126 17.68 1.00 -0.26
CA LEU A 126 18.55 0.42 -1.30
C LEU A 126 19.36 -0.78 -0.82
N ASP A 127 19.84 -0.74 0.42
CA ASP A 127 20.61 -1.83 1.03
C ASP A 127 19.79 -3.13 1.17
N LEU A 128 18.46 -3.03 1.06
CA LEU A 128 17.53 -4.16 1.10
C LEU A 128 17.26 -4.73 -0.30
N ILE A 129 17.68 -4.05 -1.37
CA ILE A 129 17.43 -4.46 -2.75
C ILE A 129 18.71 -5.08 -3.34
N ASP A 130 18.85 -6.37 -3.11
CA ASP A 130 19.91 -7.17 -3.74
C ASP A 130 19.68 -7.32 -5.27
N SER A 131 20.58 -8.06 -5.93
CA SER A 131 20.52 -8.28 -7.38
C SER A 131 19.38 -9.19 -7.84
N SER A 132 18.68 -9.87 -6.93
CA SER A 132 17.59 -10.80 -7.22
C SER A 132 16.19 -10.19 -7.09
N ARG A 133 16.10 -8.95 -6.59
CA ARG A 133 14.84 -8.29 -6.23
C ARG A 133 14.48 -7.17 -7.20
N SER A 134 13.20 -7.06 -7.49
CA SER A 134 12.65 -5.94 -8.26
C SER A 134 12.33 -4.77 -7.33
N LEU A 135 12.51 -3.56 -7.84
CA LEU A 135 12.09 -2.33 -7.17
C LEU A 135 11.19 -1.52 -8.10
N VAL A 136 10.02 -1.14 -7.62
CA VAL A 136 9.09 -0.25 -8.30
C VAL A 136 9.05 1.07 -7.55
N ILE A 137 9.38 2.16 -8.25
CA ILE A 137 9.47 3.50 -7.69
C ILE A 137 8.46 4.38 -8.38
N ARG A 138 7.56 5.03 -7.64
CA ARG A 138 6.76 6.11 -8.19
C ARG A 138 7.64 7.32 -8.49
N VAL A 139 7.52 7.84 -9.70
CA VAL A 139 8.23 9.03 -10.17
C VAL A 139 7.23 10.07 -10.69
N SER A 140 7.55 11.36 -10.50
CA SER A 140 6.68 12.46 -10.97
C SER A 140 6.59 12.49 -12.50
N ARG A 141 5.44 12.93 -13.04
CA ARG A 141 5.25 13.19 -14.48
C ARG A 141 6.29 14.18 -15.04
N THR A 142 6.67 15.16 -14.21
CA THR A 142 7.78 16.06 -14.50
C THR A 142 9.07 15.28 -14.34
N ARG A 143 9.63 14.83 -15.47
CA ARG A 143 10.85 14.02 -15.54
C ARG A 143 12.11 14.69 -14.94
N SER A 144 12.05 15.91 -14.39
CA SER A 144 13.17 16.51 -13.67
C SER A 144 13.11 16.11 -12.21
N ILE A 145 13.69 14.95 -11.91
CA ILE A 145 13.89 14.56 -10.53
C ILE A 145 15.35 14.81 -10.21
N ILE A 146 15.59 15.57 -9.15
CA ILE A 146 16.91 15.69 -8.55
C ILE A 146 17.12 14.37 -7.81
N THR A 147 17.83 13.45 -8.44
CA THR A 147 18.28 12.21 -7.80
C THR A 147 19.53 12.50 -6.98
N ARG A 148 19.63 11.89 -5.79
CA ARG A 148 20.87 11.96 -5.01
C ARG A 148 21.95 11.08 -5.67
N PRO A 149 23.24 11.37 -5.46
CA PRO A 149 24.33 10.60 -6.05
C PRO A 149 24.26 9.09 -5.78
N ALA A 150 23.84 8.68 -4.58
CA ALA A 150 23.72 7.26 -4.21
C ALA A 150 22.70 6.51 -5.07
N MET A 151 21.53 7.11 -5.31
CA MET A 151 20.50 6.53 -6.19
C MET A 151 20.99 6.45 -7.64
N VAL A 152 21.72 7.47 -8.12
CA VAL A 152 22.31 7.43 -9.48
C VAL A 152 23.30 6.28 -9.60
N ALA A 153 24.25 6.18 -8.68
CA ALA A 153 25.25 5.10 -8.67
C ALA A 153 24.60 3.72 -8.54
N TRP A 154 23.53 3.59 -7.76
CA TRP A 154 22.81 2.32 -7.61
C TRP A 154 22.03 1.92 -8.88
N LEU A 155 21.52 2.90 -9.63
CA LEU A 155 20.84 2.67 -10.91
C LEU A 155 21.81 2.44 -12.07
N GLU A 156 23.06 2.86 -11.95
CA GLU A 156 24.10 2.59 -12.95
C GLU A 156 24.27 1.07 -13.13
N GLY A 157 24.13 0.62 -14.38
CA GLY A 157 24.20 -0.81 -14.72
C GLY A 157 22.93 -1.62 -14.46
N ARG A 158 21.90 -1.04 -13.82
CA ARG A 158 20.59 -1.70 -13.66
C ARG A 158 19.68 -1.43 -14.86
N ARG A 159 18.76 -2.36 -15.11
CA ARG A 159 17.78 -2.27 -16.20
C ARG A 159 16.47 -1.71 -15.66
N VAL A 160 15.92 -0.73 -16.37
CA VAL A 160 14.74 0.02 -15.93
C VAL A 160 13.70 0.06 -17.03
N ILE A 161 12.47 -0.31 -16.71
CA ILE A 161 11.28 -0.11 -17.55
C ILE A 161 10.43 1.01 -16.92
N ALA A 162 10.03 1.98 -17.73
CA ALA A 162 9.07 3.00 -17.34
C ALA A 162 7.64 2.50 -17.54
N LEU A 163 6.89 2.33 -16.46
CA LEU A 163 5.48 1.96 -16.48
C LEU A 163 4.64 3.25 -16.44
N VAL A 164 3.96 3.56 -17.55
CA VAL A 164 3.29 4.85 -17.75
C VAL A 164 1.78 4.69 -17.64
N ALA A 165 1.16 5.44 -16.73
CA ALA A 165 -0.30 5.51 -16.58
C ALA A 165 -0.79 6.97 -16.66
N PRO A 166 -2.10 7.22 -16.83
CA PRO A 166 -2.64 8.56 -16.72
C PRO A 166 -2.31 9.16 -15.33
N GLY A 167 -1.73 10.35 -15.31
CA GLY A 167 -1.33 11.07 -14.10
C GLY A 167 0.05 10.72 -13.53
N ILE A 168 0.62 9.56 -13.86
CA ILE A 168 1.70 8.97 -13.05
C ILE A 168 2.65 8.09 -13.87
N CYS A 169 3.88 7.98 -13.43
CA CYS A 169 4.88 7.08 -14.00
C CYS A 169 5.55 6.29 -12.87
N PHE A 170 5.91 5.05 -13.14
CA PHE A 170 6.72 4.24 -12.24
C PHE A 170 7.98 3.80 -12.97
N TRP A 171 9.07 3.71 -12.23
CA TRP A 171 10.27 3.01 -12.67
C TRP A 171 10.27 1.63 -12.07
N TRP A 172 10.29 0.62 -12.93
CA TRP A 172 10.50 -0.76 -12.54
C TRP A 172 11.93 -1.15 -12.84
N VAL A 173 12.71 -1.26 -11.77
CA VAL A 173 14.09 -1.75 -11.79
C VAL A 173 14.03 -3.27 -11.67
N ILE A 174 14.55 -3.97 -12.68
CA ILE A 174 14.41 -5.42 -12.82
C ILE A 174 15.77 -6.08 -12.59
N PRO A 175 15.83 -7.22 -11.89
CA PRO A 175 17.00 -8.09 -11.84
C PRO A 175 17.53 -8.41 -13.24
N THR A 176 18.85 -8.33 -13.44
CA THR A 176 19.46 -8.63 -14.75
C THR A 176 19.08 -10.02 -15.25
N THR A 177 18.94 -11.00 -14.36
CA THR A 177 18.56 -12.38 -14.68
C THR A 177 17.14 -12.53 -15.22
N ASP A 178 16.24 -11.59 -14.87
CA ASP A 178 14.82 -11.65 -15.25
C ASP A 178 14.52 -10.72 -16.44
N PHE A 179 15.44 -9.83 -16.81
CA PHE A 179 15.18 -8.73 -17.74
C PHE A 179 14.74 -9.19 -19.13
N ASP A 180 15.46 -10.15 -19.73
CA ASP A 180 15.13 -10.62 -21.08
C ASP A 180 13.79 -11.35 -21.11
N THR A 181 13.50 -12.15 -20.06
CA THR A 181 12.20 -12.81 -19.89
C THR A 181 11.06 -11.80 -19.77
N VAL A 182 11.25 -10.75 -18.96
CA VAL A 182 10.26 -9.67 -18.81
C VAL A 182 10.05 -8.94 -20.14
N CYS A 183 11.13 -8.66 -20.89
CA CYS A 183 11.04 -8.00 -22.19
C CYS A 183 10.28 -8.83 -23.22
N ALA A 184 10.46 -10.15 -23.21
CA ALA A 184 9.73 -11.05 -24.09
C ALA A 184 8.25 -11.21 -23.70
N ALA A 185 7.92 -11.08 -22.42
CA ALA A 185 6.56 -11.27 -21.90
C ALA A 185 5.66 -10.04 -22.04
N LEU A 186 6.23 -8.85 -22.20
CA LEU A 186 5.49 -7.58 -22.16
C LEU A 186 5.52 -6.86 -23.51
N PRO A 187 4.44 -6.15 -23.88
CA PRO A 187 4.39 -5.34 -25.08
C PRO A 187 5.14 -4.02 -24.87
N LEU A 188 6.47 -4.09 -24.82
CA LEU A 188 7.34 -2.95 -24.57
C LEU A 188 7.58 -2.11 -25.82
N GLU A 189 7.60 -0.78 -25.65
CA GLU A 189 8.05 0.16 -26.66
C GLU A 189 9.41 0.75 -26.25
N PRO A 190 10.31 1.08 -27.20
CA PRO A 190 11.52 1.82 -26.89
C PRO A 190 11.17 3.14 -26.19
N ALA A 191 11.85 3.44 -25.08
CA ALA A 191 11.62 4.70 -24.40
C ALA A 191 12.01 5.86 -25.34
N PRO A 192 11.16 6.90 -25.50
CA PRO A 192 11.46 7.98 -26.42
C PRO A 192 12.74 8.71 -26.01
N GLU A 193 13.75 8.67 -26.88
CA GLU A 193 14.99 9.44 -26.71
C GLU A 193 14.65 10.92 -26.58
N LYS A 194 14.95 11.51 -25.41
CA LYS A 194 14.88 12.97 -25.30
C LYS A 194 16.12 13.55 -25.93
N ARG A 195 15.97 14.22 -27.08
CA ARG A 195 16.92 15.25 -27.55
C ARG A 195 17.15 16.23 -26.41
N ALA A 196 18.29 16.11 -25.74
CA ALA A 196 18.72 17.07 -24.73
C ALA A 196 18.90 18.42 -25.44
N LYS A 197 18.01 19.39 -25.18
CA LYS A 197 18.38 20.78 -25.40
C LYS A 197 19.48 21.06 -24.38
N SER A 198 20.70 21.15 -24.89
CA SER A 198 21.95 21.35 -24.15
C SER A 198 21.87 22.57 -23.24
N ALA A 199 21.53 22.35 -21.97
CA ALA A 199 21.87 23.26 -20.90
C ALA A 199 23.17 22.76 -20.25
N PRO A 200 24.10 23.66 -19.87
CA PRO A 200 25.42 23.28 -19.38
C PRO A 200 25.32 22.51 -18.05
N PRO A 201 26.27 21.60 -17.78
CA PRO A 201 26.25 20.75 -16.60
C PRO A 201 26.61 21.61 -15.38
N THR A 202 25.60 22.12 -14.69
CA THR A 202 25.75 22.34 -13.25
C THR A 202 25.64 20.97 -12.58
N HIS A 203 26.40 20.74 -11.49
CA HIS A 203 26.63 19.48 -10.76
C HIS A 203 25.39 18.65 -10.31
N ALA A 204 24.20 18.88 -10.85
CA ALA A 204 22.96 18.19 -10.53
C ALA A 204 22.51 17.20 -11.63
N ALA A 205 22.47 15.93 -11.23
CA ALA A 205 21.61 14.85 -11.72
C ALA A 205 21.71 14.43 -13.20
N ARG A 206 22.54 13.42 -13.46
CA ARG A 206 22.39 12.52 -14.61
C ARG A 206 21.08 11.73 -14.41
N ARG A 207 20.16 11.81 -15.38
CA ARG A 207 18.89 11.05 -15.33
C ARG A 207 19.17 9.58 -15.67
N PRO A 208 18.77 8.63 -14.81
CA PRO A 208 18.53 7.26 -15.24
C PRO A 208 17.39 7.32 -16.28
N ASP A 209 17.71 7.04 -17.55
CA ASP A 209 16.69 6.88 -18.58
C ASP A 209 16.27 5.41 -18.62
N ALA A 210 14.95 5.18 -18.53
CA ALA A 210 14.40 3.85 -18.75
C ALA A 210 14.72 3.39 -20.18
N THR A 211 15.06 2.13 -20.36
CA THR A 211 15.35 1.55 -21.68
C THR A 211 14.06 1.40 -22.50
N PHE A 212 12.99 0.99 -21.81
CA PHE A 212 11.69 0.73 -22.41
C PHE A 212 10.58 1.44 -21.66
N THR A 213 9.46 1.64 -22.36
CA THR A 213 8.20 2.09 -21.80
C THR A 213 7.14 1.01 -21.97
N LEU A 214 6.30 0.83 -20.95
CA LEU A 214 5.07 0.06 -21.01
C LEU A 214 3.90 0.98 -20.67
N ALA A 215 2.92 1.05 -21.56
CA ALA A 215 1.65 1.71 -21.24
C ALA A 215 0.85 0.80 -20.31
N VAL A 216 0.60 1.26 -19.08
CA VAL A 216 -0.27 0.57 -18.12
C VAL A 216 -1.71 0.93 -18.45
N GLN A 217 -2.40 -0.01 -19.09
CA GLN A 217 -3.81 0.17 -19.43
C GLN A 217 -4.66 0.13 -18.16
N THR A 218 -5.14 1.30 -17.73
CA THR A 218 -6.16 1.39 -16.67
C THR A 218 -7.54 1.21 -17.30
N ALA A 219 -7.86 0.01 -17.80
CA ALA A 219 -9.25 -0.32 -18.07
C ALA A 219 -9.99 -0.42 -16.73
N PRO A 220 -11.18 0.17 -16.56
CA PRO A 220 -11.85 0.20 -15.26
C PRO A 220 -12.52 -1.15 -14.98
N PRO A 221 -12.19 -1.83 -13.87
CA PRO A 221 -13.24 -2.37 -13.04
C PRO A 221 -13.86 -1.19 -12.25
N PRO A 222 -15.20 -1.04 -12.22
CA PRO A 222 -15.88 0.02 -11.46
C PRO A 222 -15.68 -0.08 -9.94
N THR A 223 -15.17 -1.23 -9.49
CA THR A 223 -14.96 -1.61 -8.09
C THR A 223 -13.53 -2.11 -7.92
N THR A 224 -12.84 -1.61 -6.90
CA THR A 224 -11.57 -2.22 -6.45
C THR A 224 -11.81 -2.94 -5.13
N GLY A 225 -11.63 -4.27 -5.14
CA GLY A 225 -11.69 -5.08 -3.93
C GLY A 225 -10.41 -4.95 -3.10
N LEU A 226 -10.57 -4.65 -1.82
CA LEU A 226 -9.57 -4.84 -0.79
C LEU A 226 -9.78 -6.21 -0.14
N VAL A 227 -8.70 -6.97 -0.02
CA VAL A 227 -8.72 -8.24 0.71
C VAL A 227 -8.67 -7.88 2.19
N ALA A 228 -9.76 -8.15 2.93
CA ALA A 228 -9.88 -7.73 4.32
C ALA A 228 -8.71 -8.27 5.16
N SER A 229 -8.36 -9.56 5.00
CA SER A 229 -7.22 -10.24 5.66
C SER A 229 -5.83 -9.69 5.32
N ALA A 230 -5.73 -8.87 4.28
CA ALA A 230 -4.50 -8.22 3.86
C ALA A 230 -4.30 -6.84 4.49
N LEU A 231 -5.32 -6.30 5.17
CA LEU A 231 -5.25 -4.99 5.80
C LEU A 231 -4.67 -5.08 7.21
N VAL A 232 -4.04 -3.99 7.68
CA VAL A 232 -3.63 -3.89 9.10
C VAL A 232 -4.89 -3.68 9.92
N HIS A 233 -5.10 -4.57 10.90
CA HIS A 233 -6.29 -4.51 11.73
C HIS A 233 -6.07 -4.98 13.17
N ASP A 234 -6.83 -4.44 14.11
CA ASP A 234 -6.85 -4.92 15.50
C ASP A 234 -8.28 -5.18 16.01
N GLY A 235 -8.39 -5.81 17.18
CA GLY A 235 -9.68 -6.13 17.81
C GLY A 235 -10.44 -7.32 17.19
N GLY A 236 -9.85 -7.97 16.18
CA GLY A 236 -10.39 -9.16 15.51
C GLY A 236 -9.52 -10.41 15.67
N TYR A 237 -10.12 -11.59 15.49
CA TYR A 237 -9.36 -12.83 15.35
C TYR A 237 -8.73 -12.92 13.95
N ARG A 238 -7.60 -13.63 13.85
CA ARG A 238 -6.92 -13.85 12.57
C ARG A 238 -7.88 -14.54 11.60
N SER A 239 -7.69 -14.23 10.33
CA SER A 239 -8.37 -14.96 9.27
C SER A 239 -8.13 -16.45 9.36
N GLU A 240 -9.22 -17.22 9.33
CA GLU A 240 -9.18 -18.65 9.11
C GLU A 240 -9.15 -18.85 7.59
N ASN A 241 -8.12 -19.54 7.10
CA ASN A 241 -7.94 -19.75 5.67
C ASN A 241 -8.64 -21.05 5.25
N GLU A 242 -9.62 -20.94 4.36
CA GLU A 242 -10.09 -22.04 3.54
C GLU A 242 -9.64 -21.78 2.08
N GLY A 243 -8.46 -22.27 1.73
CA GLY A 243 -7.87 -22.06 0.40
C GLY A 243 -7.54 -20.59 0.14
N ASP A 244 -8.18 -20.00 -0.88
CA ASP A 244 -7.99 -18.60 -1.28
C ASP A 244 -8.95 -17.62 -0.58
N TYR A 245 -9.89 -18.13 0.23
CA TYR A 245 -10.83 -17.31 0.99
C TYR A 245 -10.28 -16.97 2.37
N SER A 246 -10.51 -15.72 2.77
CA SER A 246 -10.00 -15.19 4.03
C SER A 246 -11.03 -14.22 4.62
N TRP A 247 -11.65 -14.57 5.74
CA TRP A 247 -12.55 -13.69 6.47
C TRP A 247 -11.91 -13.13 7.74
N ILE A 248 -12.45 -12.07 8.33
CA ILE A 248 -12.03 -11.54 9.63
C ILE A 248 -13.20 -11.52 10.58
N TRP A 249 -13.01 -12.09 11.77
CA TRP A 249 -13.97 -12.02 12.85
C TRP A 249 -13.68 -10.87 13.79
N THR A 250 -14.69 -10.10 14.16
CA THR A 250 -14.62 -9.20 15.32
C THR A 250 -14.42 -10.03 16.57
N GLY A 251 -13.44 -9.68 17.39
CA GLY A 251 -13.05 -10.37 18.60
C GLY A 251 -13.60 -9.68 19.86
N PRO A 252 -13.09 -10.05 21.06
CA PRO A 252 -13.71 -9.73 22.35
C PRO A 252 -13.68 -8.23 22.70
N SER A 253 -13.03 -7.41 21.89
CA SER A 253 -12.98 -5.95 22.04
C SER A 253 -14.28 -5.25 21.62
N ASN A 254 -15.29 -5.98 21.12
CA ASN A 254 -16.57 -5.46 20.60
C ASN A 254 -16.39 -4.51 19.42
N HIS A 255 -15.20 -4.48 18.82
CA HIS A 255 -14.91 -3.64 17.67
C HIS A 255 -13.75 -4.17 16.88
N PHE A 256 -13.73 -3.75 15.62
CA PHE A 256 -12.69 -4.04 14.67
C PHE A 256 -12.19 -2.74 14.07
N ARG A 257 -10.88 -2.48 14.10
CA ARG A 257 -10.27 -1.29 13.47
C ARG A 257 -9.38 -1.70 12.33
N ILE A 258 -9.54 -1.05 11.19
CA ILE A 258 -8.79 -1.30 9.96
C ILE A 258 -8.10 -0.01 9.54
N LEU A 259 -6.81 -0.10 9.26
CA LEU A 259 -6.13 0.95 8.53
C LEU A 259 -6.49 0.84 7.04
N LEU A 260 -7.28 1.79 6.54
CA LEU A 260 -7.61 1.89 5.12
C LEU A 260 -6.45 2.54 4.36
N THR A 261 -5.49 1.71 3.99
CA THR A 261 -4.38 2.10 3.12
C THR A 261 -4.82 2.19 1.66
N GLY A 262 -4.20 3.06 0.88
CA GLY A 262 -4.49 3.18 -0.57
C GLY A 262 -5.85 3.79 -0.95
N THR A 263 -6.63 4.35 -0.02
CA THR A 263 -7.86 5.10 -0.37
C THR A 263 -7.51 6.33 -1.19
N PRO A 264 -8.20 6.66 -2.29
CA PRO A 264 -7.86 7.84 -3.10
C PRO A 264 -8.16 9.15 -2.35
N ASP A 265 -7.64 10.27 -2.84
CA ASP A 265 -7.88 11.62 -2.28
C ASP A 265 -9.29 12.17 -2.59
N THR A 266 -10.10 11.39 -3.30
CA THR A 266 -11.49 11.71 -3.64
C THR A 266 -12.45 11.01 -2.70
N PRO A 267 -13.68 11.54 -2.52
CA PRO A 267 -14.74 10.79 -1.87
C PRO A 267 -14.90 9.41 -2.52
N VAL A 268 -15.11 8.39 -1.70
CA VAL A 268 -15.33 7.02 -2.16
C VAL A 268 -16.41 6.36 -1.33
N LYS A 269 -17.18 5.48 -1.96
CA LYS A 269 -18.09 4.61 -1.25
C LYS A 269 -17.39 3.30 -0.90
N LEU A 270 -17.47 2.91 0.37
CA LEU A 270 -17.10 1.58 0.82
C LEU A 270 -18.32 0.68 0.83
N ASN A 271 -18.18 -0.52 0.26
CA ASN A 271 -19.07 -1.63 0.55
C ASN A 271 -18.31 -2.66 1.39
N ILE A 272 -18.87 -3.06 2.52
CA ILE A 272 -18.30 -4.05 3.43
C ILE A 272 -19.24 -5.24 3.45
N SER A 273 -18.74 -6.38 3.00
CA SER A 273 -19.49 -7.63 2.97
C SER A 273 -19.39 -8.33 4.32
N VAL A 274 -20.48 -8.33 5.08
CA VAL A 274 -20.62 -9.10 6.32
C VAL A 274 -21.30 -10.41 5.97
N ILE A 275 -20.53 -11.50 5.96
CA ILE A 275 -21.02 -12.81 5.52
C ILE A 275 -21.71 -13.57 6.64
N LYS A 276 -21.40 -13.26 7.91
CA LYS A 276 -22.01 -13.91 9.06
C LYS A 276 -21.95 -13.03 10.32
N THR A 277 -22.96 -13.14 11.17
CA THR A 277 -22.94 -12.81 12.59
C THR A 277 -23.58 -13.95 13.34
N GLU A 278 -23.17 -14.16 14.59
CA GLU A 278 -23.79 -15.14 15.49
C GLU A 278 -25.00 -14.52 16.24
N ASP A 279 -25.12 -13.19 16.26
CA ASP A 279 -26.27 -12.46 16.80
C ASP A 279 -26.80 -11.42 15.78
N PRO A 280 -28.08 -11.47 15.36
CA PRO A 280 -28.63 -10.52 14.38
C PRO A 280 -28.57 -9.05 14.86
N ARG A 281 -28.53 -8.81 16.18
CA ARG A 281 -28.41 -7.46 16.73
C ARG A 281 -27.08 -6.79 16.39
N ASN A 282 -26.02 -7.55 16.11
CA ASN A 282 -24.75 -6.96 15.66
C ASN A 282 -24.86 -6.27 14.31
N LEU A 283 -25.73 -6.73 13.41
CA LEU A 283 -26.01 -6.03 12.16
C LEU A 283 -26.94 -4.84 12.38
N ALA A 284 -27.98 -5.02 13.18
CA ALA A 284 -28.98 -3.97 13.44
C ALA A 284 -28.41 -2.78 14.23
N GLU A 285 -27.47 -3.03 15.15
CA GLU A 285 -26.87 -2.04 16.04
C GLU A 285 -25.41 -1.73 15.68
N LEU A 286 -24.96 -2.15 14.49
CA LEU A 286 -23.63 -1.85 13.99
C LEU A 286 -23.37 -0.36 14.02
N ARG A 287 -22.22 0.05 14.56
CA ARG A 287 -21.75 1.43 14.44
C ARG A 287 -20.51 1.47 13.59
N VAL A 288 -20.51 2.35 12.61
CA VAL A 288 -19.36 2.63 11.76
C VAL A 288 -18.72 3.92 12.24
N LEU A 289 -17.40 3.88 12.46
CA LEU A 289 -16.62 5.08 12.74
C LEU A 289 -15.50 5.22 11.72
N VAL A 290 -15.28 6.45 11.25
CA VAL A 290 -14.13 6.83 10.43
C VAL A 290 -13.31 7.83 11.24
N ASP A 291 -12.06 7.48 11.49
CA ASP A 291 -11.13 8.26 12.32
C ASP A 291 -11.71 8.59 13.72
N GLY A 292 -12.45 7.64 14.28
CA GLY A 292 -13.09 7.75 15.60
C GLY A 292 -14.38 8.58 15.61
N ARG A 293 -14.86 9.06 14.46
CA ARG A 293 -16.13 9.78 14.34
C ARG A 293 -17.21 8.87 13.79
N HIS A 294 -18.40 8.92 14.39
CA HIS A 294 -19.54 8.18 13.87
C HIS A 294 -19.85 8.61 12.43
N THR A 295 -19.99 7.64 11.54
CA THR A 295 -20.26 7.86 10.12
C THR A 295 -21.59 7.19 9.76
N PRO A 296 -22.54 7.93 9.15
CA PRO A 296 -23.76 7.33 8.63
C PRO A 296 -23.43 6.19 7.67
N HIS A 297 -24.20 5.11 7.76
CA HIS A 297 -24.04 3.94 6.90
C HIS A 297 -25.42 3.39 6.53
N ARG A 298 -25.45 2.62 5.45
CA ARG A 298 -26.65 1.90 4.99
C ARG A 298 -26.39 0.40 5.06
N LEU A 299 -27.33 -0.33 5.65
CA LEU A 299 -27.33 -1.79 5.64
C LEU A 299 -28.28 -2.29 4.55
N ASP A 300 -27.75 -3.07 3.60
CA ASP A 300 -28.53 -3.86 2.66
C ASP A 300 -28.45 -5.35 3.11
N PRO A 301 -29.43 -5.85 3.89
CA PRO A 301 -29.38 -7.22 4.40
C PRO A 301 -29.59 -8.26 3.28
N TRP A 302 -28.85 -9.35 3.34
CA TRP A 302 -29.08 -10.55 2.52
C TRP A 302 -29.83 -11.63 3.31
N SER A 303 -29.66 -11.61 4.62
CA SER A 303 -30.36 -12.43 5.60
C SER A 303 -30.40 -11.69 6.95
N ASN A 304 -30.93 -12.32 8.00
CA ASN A 304 -30.85 -11.78 9.36
C ASN A 304 -29.43 -11.78 9.94
N LEU A 305 -28.51 -12.55 9.33
CA LEU A 305 -27.14 -12.75 9.82
C LEU A 305 -26.06 -12.28 8.83
N SER A 306 -26.46 -11.78 7.66
CA SER A 306 -25.54 -11.41 6.59
C SER A 306 -26.06 -10.19 5.84
N GLY A 307 -25.16 -9.36 5.32
CA GLY A 307 -25.54 -8.19 4.54
C GLY A 307 -24.35 -7.35 4.10
N LYS A 308 -24.66 -6.32 3.32
CA LYS A 308 -23.69 -5.36 2.85
C LYS A 308 -23.85 -4.04 3.60
N VAL A 309 -22.78 -3.58 4.22
CA VAL A 309 -22.71 -2.28 4.89
C VAL A 309 -22.06 -1.28 3.94
N SER A 310 -22.81 -0.25 3.56
CA SER A 310 -22.36 0.82 2.67
C SER A 310 -22.03 2.07 3.47
N VAL A 311 -20.85 2.64 3.25
CA VAL A 311 -20.36 3.84 3.96
C VAL A 311 -19.81 4.82 2.93
N ASP A 312 -20.29 6.05 2.94
CA ASP A 312 -19.71 7.12 2.11
C ASP A 312 -18.54 7.75 2.87
N LEU A 313 -17.33 7.57 2.36
CA LEU A 313 -16.14 8.25 2.85
C LEU A 313 -16.01 9.60 2.16
N GLY A 314 -15.87 10.65 2.95
CA GLY A 314 -15.35 11.92 2.46
C GLY A 314 -13.90 11.79 1.96
N ALA A 315 -13.38 12.85 1.35
CA ALA A 315 -11.96 12.92 1.04
C ALA A 315 -11.13 12.69 2.32
N PRO A 316 -10.08 11.85 2.29
CA PRO A 316 -9.25 11.58 3.45
C PRO A 316 -8.71 12.88 4.04
N ALA A 317 -8.94 13.09 5.34
CA ALA A 317 -8.42 14.27 6.03
C ALA A 317 -6.94 14.14 6.42
N LYS A 318 -6.37 12.92 6.38
CA LYS A 318 -5.04 12.56 6.89
C LYS A 318 -4.36 11.48 6.06
N ASP A 319 -3.07 11.28 6.29
CA ASP A 319 -2.26 10.20 5.69
C ASP A 319 -2.70 8.79 6.12
N MET A 320 -3.46 8.68 7.22
CA MET A 320 -4.05 7.44 7.71
C MET A 320 -5.55 7.64 7.90
N THR A 321 -6.34 6.72 7.35
CA THR A 321 -7.79 6.63 7.59
C THR A 321 -8.07 5.33 8.32
N VAL A 322 -8.76 5.39 9.45
CA VAL A 322 -9.12 4.22 10.25
C VAL A 322 -10.61 3.97 10.17
N LEU A 323 -11.00 2.84 9.59
CA LEU A 323 -12.37 2.34 9.65
C LEU A 323 -12.54 1.50 10.92
N SER A 324 -13.54 1.83 11.71
CA SER A 324 -13.93 1.04 12.88
C SER A 324 -15.35 0.51 12.72
N LEU A 325 -15.53 -0.79 12.96
CA LEU A 325 -16.83 -1.46 13.00
C LEU A 325 -17.07 -1.92 14.44
N VAL A 326 -18.04 -1.33 15.12
CA VAL A 326 -18.36 -1.63 16.53
C VAL A 326 -19.58 -2.53 16.58
N CYS A 327 -19.41 -3.68 17.23
CA CYS A 327 -20.36 -4.77 17.31
C CYS A 327 -20.65 -5.03 18.79
N PRO A 328 -21.78 -4.56 19.33
CA PRO A 328 -22.01 -4.54 20.76
C PRO A 328 -22.31 -5.92 21.38
N HIS A 329 -22.75 -6.91 20.59
CA HIS A 329 -23.24 -8.20 21.09
C HIS A 329 -22.26 -9.33 20.74
N MET A 330 -21.23 -9.47 21.55
CA MET A 330 -20.30 -10.60 21.39
C MET A 330 -20.91 -11.88 21.93
N VAL A 331 -20.88 -12.93 21.12
CA VAL A 331 -21.50 -14.22 21.45
C VAL A 331 -20.49 -15.35 21.25
N PRO A 332 -20.54 -16.41 22.08
CA PRO A 332 -19.65 -17.55 21.90
C PRO A 332 -19.84 -18.21 20.54
N ASP A 333 -18.77 -18.68 19.92
CA ASP A 333 -18.81 -19.55 18.75
C ASP A 333 -19.48 -20.90 19.10
N GLY A 334 -19.77 -21.71 18.09
CA GLY A 334 -20.46 -23.00 18.29
C GLY A 334 -19.73 -23.98 19.22
N ALA A 335 -18.43 -23.77 19.46
CA ALA A 335 -17.60 -24.56 20.38
C ALA A 335 -17.42 -23.89 21.76
N GLY A 336 -17.88 -22.65 21.94
CA GLY A 336 -17.78 -21.87 23.18
C GLY A 336 -16.37 -21.36 23.50
N HIS A 337 -15.44 -21.43 22.54
CA HIS A 337 -14.03 -21.09 22.76
C HIS A 337 -13.71 -19.63 22.45
N ARG A 338 -14.50 -18.99 21.57
CA ARG A 338 -14.25 -17.61 21.13
C ARG A 338 -15.51 -16.77 21.20
N LEU A 339 -15.38 -15.52 21.62
CA LEU A 339 -16.45 -14.52 21.51
C LEU A 339 -16.39 -13.83 20.16
N LEU A 340 -17.39 -14.02 19.31
CA LEU A 340 -17.49 -13.51 17.94
C LEU A 340 -18.57 -12.43 17.79
N GLY A 341 -18.29 -11.44 16.94
CA GLY A 341 -19.23 -10.37 16.57
C GLY A 341 -19.66 -10.50 15.11
N LEU A 342 -18.98 -9.80 14.21
CA LEU A 342 -19.18 -9.87 12.76
C LEU A 342 -18.05 -10.61 12.05
N CYS A 343 -18.39 -11.35 11.01
CA CYS A 343 -17.48 -11.97 10.05
C CYS A 343 -17.47 -11.18 8.74
N ILE A 344 -16.33 -10.60 8.40
CA ILE A 344 -16.13 -9.75 7.22
C ILE A 344 -15.36 -10.53 6.17
N ASP A 345 -15.89 -10.59 4.96
CA ASP A 345 -15.24 -11.24 3.82
C ASP A 345 -14.39 -10.23 3.03
N LYS A 346 -15.03 -9.17 2.54
CA LYS A 346 -14.43 -8.25 1.58
C LYS A 346 -14.83 -6.80 1.85
N ILE A 347 -13.93 -5.88 1.52
CA ILE A 347 -14.19 -4.45 1.47
C ILE A 347 -13.99 -3.99 0.03
N GLU A 348 -14.92 -3.24 -0.53
CA GLU A 348 -14.83 -2.72 -1.90
C GLU A 348 -14.85 -1.20 -1.87
N MET A 349 -13.92 -0.60 -2.61
CA MET A 349 -13.90 0.84 -2.86
C MET A 349 -14.54 1.12 -4.22
N ILE A 350 -15.54 1.99 -4.22
CA ILE A 350 -16.24 2.50 -5.40
C ILE A 350 -15.92 3.99 -5.51
N SER A 351 -15.26 4.36 -6.61
CA SER A 351 -14.81 5.73 -6.91
C SER A 351 -15.64 6.40 -7.97
#